data_AF-A0A6J7F257-F1
#
_entry.id   AF-A0A6J7F257-F1
#
_cell.length_a   1.000
_cell.length_b   1.000
_cell.length_c   1.000
_cell.angle_alpha   90.00
_cell.angle_beta   90.00
_cell.angle_gamma   90.00
#
_symmetry.space_group_name_H-M   'P 1'
#
loop_
_entity.id
_entity.type
_entity.pdbx_description
1 polymer ?
#
loop_
_entity_poly.entity_id
_entity_poly.type
_entity_poly.pdbx_seq_one_letter_code
_entity_poly.pdbx_strand_id
1 'polypeptide(L)'
;MRSVLGFADSADSSLSIGGVALPVPEPGPSGPTGKPDGAATPESLRRYIQQAMSTDAGVQRSAESLQRVWQVIGQTLAALDHMDPQVVAVAEVRNLAQIAQTLVAAALARTESRGTHARIDYPATDPAQTHRLVTGI
;
A
#
# COMPACT_ATOMS: atom_id res chain seq x y z
N MET A 1 15.53 -9.46 -10.71
CA MET A 1 14.84 -9.39 -12.02
C MET A 1 15.03 -8.01 -12.64
N ARG A 2 15.76 -7.89 -13.76
CA ARG A 2 15.72 -6.69 -14.63
C ARG A 2 14.43 -6.75 -15.45
N SER A 3 13.58 -5.73 -15.40
CA SER A 3 12.57 -5.52 -16.45
C SER A 3 12.91 -4.20 -17.14
N VAL A 4 12.89 -4.22 -18.46
CA VAL A 4 13.05 -3.03 -19.28
C VAL A 4 11.67 -2.40 -19.38
N LEU A 5 11.50 -1.17 -18.88
CA LEU A 5 10.33 -0.35 -19.22
C LEU A 5 10.79 0.56 -20.36
N GLY A 6 10.48 0.14 -21.59
CA GLY A 6 11.04 0.67 -22.83
C GLY A 6 11.37 -0.47 -23.79
N PHE A 7 11.53 -0.16 -25.08
CA PHE A 7 11.80 -1.16 -26.13
C PHE A 7 12.89 -2.15 -25.68
N ALA A 8 12.59 -3.45 -25.77
CA ALA A 8 13.39 -4.53 -25.20
C ALA A 8 14.86 -4.55 -25.68
N ASP A 9 15.14 -3.92 -26.83
CA ASP A 9 16.46 -3.88 -27.48
C ASP A 9 17.20 -2.54 -27.35
N SER A 10 16.80 -1.67 -26.40
CA SER A 10 17.56 -0.44 -26.19
C SER A 10 18.93 -0.72 -25.55
N ALA A 11 20.01 -0.33 -26.25
CA ALA A 11 21.36 -0.31 -25.70
C ALA A 11 21.57 0.79 -24.65
N ASP A 12 20.58 1.67 -24.45
CA ASP A 12 20.63 2.70 -23.43
C ASP A 12 20.37 2.09 -22.04
N SER A 13 21.46 1.90 -21.29
CA SER A 13 21.43 1.43 -19.91
C SER A 13 20.58 2.30 -18.98
N SER A 14 20.27 3.55 -19.35
CA SER A 14 19.35 4.42 -18.61
C SER A 14 17.91 3.90 -18.59
N LEU A 15 17.53 3.03 -19.54
CA LEU A 15 16.20 2.40 -19.61
C LEU A 15 16.10 1.09 -18.80
N SER A 16 17.20 0.64 -18.18
CA SER A 16 17.22 -0.53 -17.29
C SER A 16 16.82 -0.13 -15.87
N ILE A 17 15.56 -0.36 -15.51
CA ILE A 17 15.07 -0.12 -14.14
C ILE A 17 15.22 -1.38 -13.28
N GLY A 18 16.18 -1.33 -12.34
CA GLY A 18 16.43 -2.39 -11.36
C GLY A 18 15.24 -2.63 -10.43
N GLY A 19 15.19 -3.80 -9.79
CA GLY A 19 14.27 -4.08 -8.70
C GLY A 19 15.03 -4.15 -7.37
N VAL A 20 14.52 -3.49 -6.34
CA VAL A 20 15.01 -3.53 -4.96
C VAL A 20 13.98 -4.28 -4.13
N ALA A 21 14.44 -5.21 -3.31
CA ALA A 21 13.59 -5.97 -2.41
C ALA A 21 13.02 -5.04 -1.33
N LEU A 22 11.70 -5.04 -1.20
CA LEU A 22 10.98 -4.49 -0.07
C LEU A 22 10.56 -5.68 0.80
N PRO A 23 10.87 -5.69 2.11
CA PRO A 23 10.40 -6.73 3.02
C PRO A 23 8.89 -6.93 2.89
N VAL A 24 8.43 -8.17 3.06
CA VAL A 24 6.99 -8.44 3.14
C VAL A 24 6.43 -7.59 4.29
N PRO A 25 5.44 -6.74 4.04
CA PRO A 25 4.94 -5.85 5.07
C PRO A 25 4.21 -6.63 6.16
N GLU A 26 4.60 -6.39 7.41
CA GLU A 26 3.87 -6.89 8.56
C GLU A 26 2.57 -6.09 8.77
N PRO A 27 1.50 -6.71 9.32
CA PRO A 27 0.25 -6.02 9.63
C PRO A 27 0.51 -4.71 10.36
N GLY A 28 -0.16 -3.64 9.93
CA GLY A 28 -0.11 -2.40 10.67
C GLY A 28 -0.62 -2.60 12.10
N PRO A 29 -0.16 -1.81 13.08
CA PRO A 29 -0.57 -2.02 14.44
C PRO A 29 -2.08 -1.81 14.55
N SER A 30 -2.76 -2.71 15.26
CA SER A 30 -4.20 -2.66 15.49
C SER A 30 -4.57 -1.67 16.62
N GLY A 31 -3.76 -0.62 16.81
CA GLY A 31 -3.87 0.32 17.93
C GLY A 31 -5.25 1.02 17.99
N PRO A 32 -5.61 1.60 19.14
CA PRO A 32 -6.93 2.18 19.34
C PRO A 32 -7.09 3.49 18.56
N THR A 33 -7.67 3.43 17.36
CA THR A 33 -8.21 4.62 16.69
C THR A 33 -9.54 4.27 16.03
N GLY A 34 -10.64 4.84 16.54
CA GLY A 34 -11.96 4.89 15.89
C GLY A 34 -12.44 3.57 15.28
N LYS A 35 -12.96 2.65 16.10
CA LYS A 35 -13.74 1.50 15.62
C LYS A 35 -14.87 2.04 14.73
N PRO A 36 -15.19 1.43 13.58
CA PRO A 36 -16.40 1.81 12.85
C PRO A 36 -17.60 1.68 13.81
N ASP A 37 -18.42 2.74 13.90
CA ASP A 37 -19.61 2.74 14.75
C ASP A 37 -20.55 1.59 14.32
N GLY A 38 -20.75 0.60 15.20
CA GLY A 38 -21.57 -0.59 14.96
C GLY A 38 -20.80 -1.92 15.00
N ALA A 39 -21.52 -3.04 14.79
CA ALA A 39 -20.91 -4.35 14.65
C ALA A 39 -20.11 -4.40 13.34
N ALA A 40 -18.86 -4.86 13.39
CA ALA A 40 -18.04 -5.00 12.19
C ALA A 40 -18.62 -6.08 11.28
N THR A 41 -18.98 -5.72 10.04
CA THR A 41 -19.35 -6.66 8.97
C THR A 41 -18.32 -6.58 7.84
N PRO A 42 -18.22 -7.61 6.98
CA PRO A 42 -17.35 -7.53 5.80
C PRO A 42 -17.62 -6.29 4.94
N GLU A 43 -18.88 -5.91 4.77
CA GLU A 43 -19.29 -4.74 3.99
C GLU A 43 -18.86 -3.43 4.66
N SER A 44 -18.99 -3.32 5.99
CA SER A 44 -18.54 -2.13 6.72
C SER A 44 -17.01 -2.00 6.66
N LEU A 45 -16.28 -3.10 6.82
CA LEU A 45 -14.82 -3.14 6.73
C LEU A 45 -14.32 -2.82 5.31
N ARG A 46 -15.00 -3.30 4.27
CA ARG A 46 -14.68 -2.95 2.88
C ARG A 46 -14.81 -1.45 2.64
N ARG A 47 -15.93 -0.84 3.05
CA ARG A 47 -16.12 0.61 2.91
C ARG A 47 -15.06 1.39 3.68
N TYR A 48 -14.73 0.92 4.88
CA TYR A 48 -13.74 1.58 5.73
C TYR A 48 -12.36 1.64 5.07
N ILE A 49 -11.85 0.51 4.56
CA ILE A 49 -10.54 0.49 3.91
C ILE A 49 -10.52 1.25 2.57
N GLN A 50 -11.60 1.15 1.78
CA GLN A 50 -11.71 1.89 0.52
C GLN A 50 -11.73 3.40 0.74
N GLN A 51 -12.45 3.86 1.78
CA GLN A 51 -12.46 5.27 2.16
C GLN A 51 -11.07 5.75 2.60
N ALA A 52 -10.39 5.00 3.48
CA ALA A 52 -9.06 5.35 3.95
C ALA A 52 -8.05 5.43 2.78
N MET A 53 -8.04 4.44 1.88
CA MET A 53 -7.17 4.45 0.71
C MET A 53 -7.46 5.65 -0.21
N SER A 54 -8.73 6.02 -0.37
CA SER A 54 -9.13 7.15 -1.23
C SER A 54 -8.75 8.50 -0.63
N THR A 55 -8.95 8.67 0.69
CA THR A 55 -8.69 9.93 1.40
C THR A 55 -7.20 10.15 1.66
N ASP A 56 -6.50 9.13 2.15
CA ASP A 56 -5.15 9.29 2.72
C ASP A 56 -4.04 8.66 1.85
N ALA A 57 -4.38 7.82 0.87
CA ALA A 57 -3.45 7.26 -0.12
C ALA A 57 -3.86 7.61 -1.58
N GLY A 58 -4.65 8.68 -1.76
CA GLY A 58 -5.14 9.18 -3.04
C GLY A 58 -4.09 9.95 -3.85
N VAL A 59 -4.49 11.04 -4.52
CA VAL A 59 -3.62 11.79 -5.46
C VAL A 59 -2.38 12.36 -4.77
N GLN A 60 -2.56 12.96 -3.58
CA GLN A 60 -1.48 13.52 -2.77
C GLN A 60 -1.32 12.69 -1.50
N ARG A 61 -0.06 12.45 -1.12
CA ARG A 61 0.29 11.60 0.02
C ARG A 61 1.33 12.29 0.89
N SER A 62 1.32 12.01 2.18
CA SER A 62 2.41 12.32 3.10
C SER A 62 2.75 11.08 3.93
N ALA A 63 3.90 11.07 4.61
CA ALA A 63 4.18 10.03 5.59
C ALA A 63 3.04 9.88 6.62
N GLU A 64 2.48 11.00 7.07
CA GLU A 64 1.39 11.03 8.06
C GLU A 64 0.09 10.42 7.50
N SER A 65 -0.31 10.78 6.28
CA SER A 65 -1.53 10.22 5.67
C SER A 65 -1.38 8.72 5.46
N LEU A 66 -0.23 8.28 4.95
CA LEU A 66 0.06 6.87 4.75
C LEU A 66 0.07 6.08 6.07
N GLN A 67 0.57 6.66 7.16
CA GLN A 67 0.51 6.04 8.49
C GLN A 67 -0.93 5.90 9.00
N ARG A 68 -1.83 6.84 8.71
CA ARG A 68 -3.26 6.67 9.04
C ARG A 68 -3.87 5.47 8.31
N VAL A 69 -3.59 5.32 7.02
CA VAL A 69 -4.05 4.14 6.26
C VAL A 69 -3.48 2.85 6.83
N TRP A 70 -2.20 2.87 7.23
CA TRP A 70 -1.54 1.73 7.86
C TRP A 70 -2.27 1.23 9.12
N GLN A 71 -2.74 2.14 9.97
CA GLN A 71 -3.56 1.80 11.13
C GLN A 71 -4.90 1.16 10.72
N VAL A 72 -5.59 1.76 9.75
CA VAL A 72 -6.88 1.25 9.26
C VAL A 72 -6.74 -0.19 8.74
N ILE A 73 -5.68 -0.47 7.97
CA ILE A 73 -5.37 -1.81 7.48
C ILE A 73 -5.19 -2.79 8.65
N GLY A 74 -4.40 -2.41 9.66
CA GLY A 74 -4.15 -3.22 10.84
C GLY A 74 -5.42 -3.56 11.64
N GLN A 75 -6.34 -2.61 11.74
CA GLN A 75 -7.63 -2.80 12.38
C GLN A 75 -8.58 -3.68 11.55
N THR A 76 -8.60 -3.48 10.23
CA THR A 76 -9.40 -4.33 9.32
C THR A 76 -8.95 -5.78 9.40
N LEU A 77 -7.64 -6.05 9.35
CA LEU A 77 -7.10 -7.41 9.45
C LEU A 77 -7.45 -8.05 10.81
N ALA A 78 -7.25 -7.33 11.92
CA ALA A 78 -7.61 -7.83 13.25
C ALA A 78 -9.12 -8.11 13.39
N ALA A 79 -9.99 -7.29 12.80
CA ALA A 79 -11.43 -7.54 12.81
C ALA A 79 -11.81 -8.81 12.02
N LEU A 80 -11.13 -9.06 10.89
CA LEU A 80 -11.36 -10.24 10.05
C LEU A 80 -10.88 -11.54 10.69
N ASP A 81 -9.94 -11.50 11.63
CA ASP A 81 -9.47 -12.70 12.36
C ASP A 81 -10.55 -13.29 13.28
N HIS A 82 -11.60 -12.52 13.58
CA HIS A 82 -12.77 -12.98 14.33
C HIS A 82 -13.95 -13.41 13.44
N MET A 83 -13.76 -13.47 12.12
CA MET A 83 -14.79 -13.85 11.15
C MET A 83 -14.44 -15.17 10.46
N ASP A 84 -15.45 -15.88 9.93
CA ASP A 84 -15.24 -17.12 9.17
C ASP A 84 -14.53 -16.83 7.83
N PRO A 85 -13.29 -17.34 7.61
CA PRO A 85 -12.55 -17.11 6.38
C PRO A 85 -13.15 -17.80 5.15
N GLN A 86 -14.07 -18.76 5.31
CA GLN A 86 -14.75 -19.42 4.20
C GLN A 86 -15.86 -18.56 3.59
N VAL A 87 -16.28 -17.50 4.28
CA VAL A 87 -17.23 -16.53 3.73
C VAL A 87 -16.53 -15.69 2.67
N VAL A 88 -17.03 -15.72 1.43
CA VAL A 88 -16.44 -15.02 0.28
C VAL A 88 -16.19 -13.54 0.56
N ALA A 89 -17.16 -12.85 1.19
CA ALA A 89 -17.01 -11.43 1.52
C ALA A 89 -15.84 -11.16 2.49
N VAL A 90 -15.57 -12.06 3.44
CA VAL A 90 -14.44 -11.98 4.39
C VAL A 90 -13.12 -12.15 3.63
N ALA A 91 -13.04 -13.16 2.76
CA ALA A 91 -11.85 -13.43 1.94
C ALA A 91 -11.53 -12.25 1.01
N GLU A 92 -12.55 -11.65 0.39
CA GLU A 92 -12.37 -10.47 -0.46
C GLU A 92 -11.83 -9.26 0.32
N VAL A 93 -12.35 -8.98 1.51
CA VAL A 93 -11.85 -7.86 2.33
C VAL A 93 -10.42 -8.14 2.80
N ARG A 94 -10.10 -9.38 3.16
CA ARG A 94 -8.72 -9.78 3.52
C ARG A 94 -7.75 -9.53 2.35
N ASN A 95 -8.12 -9.91 1.14
CA ASN A 95 -7.33 -9.65 -0.06
C ASN A 95 -7.13 -8.14 -0.31
N LEU A 96 -8.20 -7.34 -0.19
CA LEU A 96 -8.11 -5.88 -0.30
C LEU A 96 -7.15 -5.30 0.74
N ALA A 97 -7.21 -5.76 1.99
CA ALA A 97 -6.34 -5.30 3.07
C ALA A 97 -4.87 -5.63 2.83
N GLN A 98 -4.56 -6.84 2.36
CA GLN A 98 -3.19 -7.25 2.05
C GLN A 98 -2.60 -6.49 0.85
N ILE A 99 -3.41 -6.21 -0.18
CA ILE A 99 -2.98 -5.38 -1.31
C ILE A 99 -2.75 -3.94 -0.84
N ALA A 100 -3.68 -3.36 -0.08
CA ALA A 100 -3.54 -2.01 0.48
C ALA A 100 -2.27 -1.89 1.33
N GLN A 101 -1.97 -2.90 2.15
CA GLN A 101 -0.75 -2.99 2.94
C GLN A 101 0.51 -2.94 2.06
N THR A 102 0.56 -3.76 1.02
CA THR A 102 1.68 -3.78 0.07
C THR A 102 1.88 -2.41 -0.59
N LEU A 103 0.79 -1.77 -1.02
CA LEU A 103 0.83 -0.45 -1.65
C LEU A 103 1.31 0.63 -0.68
N VAL A 104 0.81 0.66 0.55
CA VAL A 104 1.18 1.66 1.56
C VAL A 104 2.63 1.48 2.00
N ALA A 105 3.09 0.23 2.18
CA ALA A 105 4.50 -0.05 2.50
C ALA A 105 5.44 0.47 1.40
N ALA A 106 5.11 0.21 0.13
CA ALA A 106 5.88 0.73 -1.00
C ALA A 106 5.83 2.27 -1.08
N ALA A 107 4.66 2.87 -0.81
CA ALA A 107 4.49 4.32 -0.81
C ALA A 107 5.28 5.00 0.32
N LEU A 108 5.37 4.37 1.50
CA LEU A 108 6.16 4.84 2.64
C LEU A 108 7.66 4.75 2.36
N ALA A 109 8.12 3.61 1.83
CA ALA A 109 9.52 3.39 1.48
C ALA A 109 10.03 4.35 0.38
N ARG A 110 9.12 4.84 -0.46
CA ARG A 110 9.43 5.74 -1.57
C ARG A 110 9.29 7.20 -1.17
N THR A 111 10.41 7.83 -0.81
CA THR A 111 10.53 9.22 -0.35
C THR A 111 10.93 10.16 -1.49
N GLU A 112 10.19 10.11 -2.60
CA GLU A 112 10.29 11.03 -3.75
C GLU A 112 8.90 11.20 -4.37
N SER A 113 8.75 12.14 -5.29
CA SER A 113 7.56 12.25 -6.15
C SER A 113 7.91 11.90 -7.59
N ARG A 114 7.19 10.96 -8.20
CA ARG A 114 7.38 10.55 -9.60
C ARG A 114 6.10 9.92 -10.16
N GLY A 115 5.66 10.38 -11.33
CA GLY A 115 4.47 9.85 -11.99
C GLY A 115 3.22 9.99 -11.11
N THR A 116 2.50 8.89 -10.87
CA THR A 116 1.27 8.85 -10.04
C THR A 116 1.52 8.81 -8.53
N HIS A 117 2.79 8.76 -8.12
CA HIS A 117 3.19 8.84 -6.71
C HIS A 117 3.63 10.27 -6.39
N ALA A 118 2.71 11.10 -5.88
CA ALA A 118 3.01 12.44 -5.41
C ALA A 118 3.05 12.48 -3.87
N ARG A 119 4.22 12.81 -3.33
CA ARG A 119 4.52 12.98 -1.90
C ARG A 119 4.70 14.47 -1.60
N ILE A 120 3.80 15.06 -0.83
CA ILE A 120 3.86 16.50 -0.51
C ILE A 120 5.05 16.84 0.40
N ASP A 121 5.51 15.85 1.19
CA ASP A 121 6.69 15.91 2.05
C ASP A 121 8.00 15.61 1.29
N TYR A 122 7.91 15.06 0.07
CA TYR A 122 9.04 14.79 -0.83
C TYR A 122 8.69 15.17 -2.28
N PRO A 123 8.58 16.47 -2.60
CA PRO A 123 8.03 16.93 -3.89
C PRO A 123 8.95 16.71 -5.10
N ALA A 124 10.25 16.53 -4.86
CA ALA A 124 11.24 16.30 -5.92
C ALA A 124 11.41 14.82 -6.26
N THR A 125 11.98 14.55 -7.44
CA THR A 125 12.51 13.22 -7.76
C THR A 125 13.87 13.01 -7.09
N ASP A 126 14.17 11.75 -6.78
CA ASP A 126 15.45 11.30 -6.24
C ASP A 126 16.09 10.28 -7.21
N PRO A 127 17.23 10.60 -7.85
CA PRO A 127 17.92 9.68 -8.73
C PRO A 127 18.27 8.33 -8.10
N ALA A 128 18.57 8.28 -6.79
CA ALA A 128 18.87 7.05 -6.07
C ALA A 128 17.65 6.10 -6.00
N GLN A 129 16.44 6.64 -6.15
CA GLN A 129 15.18 5.90 -6.14
C GLN A 129 14.68 5.52 -7.54
N THR A 130 15.54 5.56 -8.55
CA THR A 130 15.26 5.08 -9.91
C THR A 130 15.32 3.55 -10.00
N HIS A 131 14.41 2.90 -9.29
CA HIS A 131 14.25 1.46 -9.23
C HIS A 131 12.79 1.09 -8.91
N ARG A 132 12.45 -0.19 -9.05
CA ARG A 132 11.17 -0.76 -8.64
C ARG A 132 11.29 -1.31 -7.22
N LEU A 133 10.24 -1.17 -6.43
CA LEU A 133 10.11 -1.89 -5.16
C LEU A 133 9.39 -3.22 -5.43
N VAL A 134 9.97 -4.31 -4.95
CA VAL A 134 9.47 -5.67 -5.17
C VAL A 134 9.32 -6.37 -3.83
N THR A 135 8.12 -6.87 -3.52
CA THR A 135 7.85 -7.61 -2.27
C THR A 135 7.49 -9.07 -2.57
N GLY A 136 7.66 -9.96 -1.59
CA GLY A 136 7.32 -11.39 -1.71
C GLY A 136 8.26 -12.22 -2.58
N ILE A 137 9.52 -11.78 -2.73
CA ILE A 137 10.59 -12.50 -3.44
C ILE A 137 11.58 -13.15 -2.50
#